data_AF-A0A840J0A0-F1
#
_entry.id   AF-A0A840J0A0-F1
#
_cell.length_a   1.000
_cell.length_b   1.000
_cell.length_c   1.000
_cell.angle_alpha   90.00
_cell.angle_beta   90.00
_cell.angle_gamma   90.00
#
_symmetry.space_group_name_H-M   'P 1'
#
loop_
_entity.id
_entity.type
_entity.pdbx_description
1 polymer ?
#
loop_
_entity_poly.entity_id
_entity_poly.type
_entity_poly.pdbx_seq_one_letter_code
_entity_poly.pdbx_strand_id
1 'polypeptide(L)'
;MRQLITRIDDELHARLKARAAAEGRTLNDLVTEALQGALLHEESPQQWKERLRQQGKLVSFEPAREPVGLDELERRSQGWGTAVSEALDWTRGEW
;
A
#
# COMPACT_ATOMS: atom_id res chain seq x y z
N MET A 1 -26.76 3.58 2.63
CA MET A 1 -25.67 3.89 3.59
C MET A 1 -26.18 3.62 5.00
N ARG A 2 -25.32 3.17 5.91
CA ARG A 2 -25.64 2.97 7.34
C ARG A 2 -24.73 3.88 8.17
N GLN A 3 -25.23 4.46 9.25
CA GLN A 3 -24.48 5.36 10.12
C GLN A 3 -24.11 4.65 11.43
N LEU A 4 -22.88 4.83 11.90
CA LEU A 4 -22.40 4.38 13.21
C LEU A 4 -22.21 5.61 14.10
N ILE A 5 -22.84 5.61 15.27
CA ILE A 5 -22.67 6.65 16.28
C ILE A 5 -22.18 5.95 17.55
N THR A 6 -20.96 6.28 17.98
CA THR A 6 -20.34 5.73 19.19
C THR A 6 -19.78 6.88 20.03
N ARG A 7 -19.87 6.74 21.35
CA ARG A 7 -19.25 7.71 22.28
C ARG A 7 -17.78 7.33 22.47
N ILE A 8 -16.90 8.31 22.28
CA ILE A 8 -15.48 8.23 22.60
C ILE A 8 -15.13 9.37 23.53
N ASP A 9 -14.10 9.19 24.35
CA ASP A 9 -13.55 10.25 25.17
C ASP A 9 -12.82 11.31 24.32
N ASP A 10 -12.66 12.50 24.88
CA ASP A 10 -12.08 13.66 24.20
C ASP A 10 -10.61 13.44 23.81
N GLU A 11 -9.87 12.65 24.61
CA GLU A 11 -8.47 12.35 24.33
C GLU A 11 -8.34 11.46 23.08
N LEU A 12 -9.13 10.39 23.00
CA LEU A 12 -9.18 9.53 21.83
C LEU A 12 -9.60 10.31 20.59
N HIS A 13 -10.61 11.17 20.70
CA HIS A 13 -11.04 12.03 19.60
C HIS A 13 -9.92 12.96 19.11
N ALA A 14 -9.19 13.60 20.02
CA ALA A 14 -8.08 14.48 19.68
C ALA A 14 -6.95 13.72 18.96
N ARG A 15 -6.59 12.53 19.43
CA ARG A 15 -5.56 11.68 18.82
C ARG A 15 -5.95 11.22 17.42
N LEU A 16 -7.21 10.81 17.22
CA LEU A 16 -7.70 10.42 15.89
C LEU A 16 -7.69 11.60 14.91
N LYS A 17 -8.08 12.79 15.35
CA LYS A 17 -8.07 14.00 14.53
C LYS A 17 -6.65 14.40 14.12
N ALA A 18 -5.70 14.35 15.07
CA ALA A 18 -4.30 14.64 14.79
C ALA A 18 -3.71 13.67 13.76
N ARG A 19 -4.01 12.37 13.91
CA ARG A 19 -3.57 11.34 12.97
C ARG A 19 -4.18 11.52 11.57
N ALA A 20 -5.49 11.79 11.49
CA ALA A 20 -6.17 12.03 10.22
C ALA A 20 -5.57 13.23 9.48
N ALA A 21 -5.26 14.32 10.20
CA ALA A 21 -4.60 15.50 9.63
C ALA A 21 -3.18 15.20 9.13
N ALA A 22 -2.40 14.42 9.88
CA ALA A 22 -1.05 14.02 9.46
C ALA A 22 -1.06 13.14 8.20
N GLU A 23 -2.08 12.30 8.03
CA GLU A 23 -2.24 11.44 6.86
C GLU A 23 -2.96 12.13 5.68
N GLY A 24 -3.43 13.37 5.84
CA GLY A 24 -4.19 14.10 4.81
C GLY A 24 -5.56 13.48 4.51
N ARG A 25 -6.17 12.81 5.51
CA ARG A 25 -7.41 12.03 5.36
C ARG A 25 -8.54 12.60 6.22
N THR A 26 -9.77 12.26 5.88
CA THR A 26 -10.90 12.58 6.76
C THR A 26 -10.90 11.66 7.99
N LEU A 27 -11.44 12.15 9.11
CA LEU A 27 -11.58 11.36 10.32
C LEU A 27 -12.44 10.10 10.09
N ASN A 28 -13.49 10.21 9.27
CA ASN A 28 -14.34 9.07 8.92
C ASN A 28 -13.58 8.01 8.11
N ASP A 29 -12.75 8.42 7.14
CA ASP A 29 -11.96 7.46 6.35
C ASP A 29 -10.95 6.72 7.23
N LEU A 30 -10.29 7.44 8.15
CA LEU A 30 -9.36 6.86 9.11
C LEU A 30 -10.06 5.85 10.02
N VAL A 31 -11.18 6.24 10.63
CA VAL A 31 -11.92 5.37 11.56
C VAL A 31 -12.49 4.16 10.84
N THR A 32 -13.00 4.33 9.62
CA THR A 32 -13.55 3.22 8.83
C THR A 32 -12.45 2.21 8.47
N GLU A 33 -11.26 2.65 8.05
CA GLU A 33 -10.15 1.74 7.77
C GLU A 33 -9.63 1.07 9.05
N ALA A 34 -9.54 1.81 10.16
CA ALA A 34 -9.12 1.24 11.44
C ALA A 34 -10.10 0.16 11.94
N LEU A 35 -11.41 0.39 11.81
CA LEU A 35 -12.44 -0.59 12.16
C LEU A 35 -12.40 -1.80 11.22
N GLN A 36 -12.16 -1.59 9.92
CA GLN A 36 -11.93 -2.70 8.99
C GLN A 36 -10.73 -3.51 9.45
N GLY A 37 -9.58 -2.87 9.71
CA GLY A 37 -8.36 -3.53 10.19
C GLY A 37 -8.56 -4.28 11.51
N ALA A 38 -9.33 -3.74 12.45
CA ALA A 38 -9.66 -4.40 13.71
C ALA A 38 -10.58 -5.62 13.53
N LEU A 39 -11.39 -5.63 12.46
CA LEU A 39 -12.31 -6.72 12.12
C LEU A 39 -11.69 -7.72 11.13
N LEU A 40 -10.54 -7.40 10.52
CA LEU A 40 -9.76 -8.35 9.74
C LEU A 40 -9.26 -9.42 10.71
N HIS A 41 -9.90 -10.59 10.69
CA HIS A 41 -9.26 -11.85 11.09
C HIS A 41 -7.96 -12.02 10.30
N GLU A 42 -7.02 -12.84 10.79
CA GLU A 42 -5.79 -13.19 10.07
C GLU A 42 -6.14 -13.51 8.60
N GLU A 43 -5.90 -12.53 7.71
CA GLU A 43 -6.20 -12.68 6.30
C GLU A 43 -5.18 -13.66 5.76
N SER A 44 -5.65 -14.69 5.05
CA SER A 44 -4.72 -15.45 4.22
C SER A 44 -4.09 -14.51 3.18
N PRO A 45 -2.88 -14.78 2.68
CA PRO A 45 -2.25 -13.96 1.65
C PRO A 45 -3.15 -13.73 0.41
N GLN A 46 -4.07 -14.66 0.13
CA GLN A 46 -5.04 -14.52 -0.97
C GLN A 46 -6.13 -13.50 -0.65
N GLN A 47 -6.66 -13.50 0.58
CA GLN A 47 -7.69 -12.56 1.03
C GLN A 47 -7.17 -11.12 1.05
N TRP A 48 -5.95 -10.93 1.55
CA TRP A 48 -5.25 -9.64 1.53
C TRP A 48 -5.08 -9.10 0.09
N LYS A 49 -4.62 -9.95 -0.84
CA LYS A 49 -4.40 -9.59 -2.24
C LYS A 49 -5.70 -9.17 -2.94
N GLU A 50 -6.78 -9.91 -2.67
CA GLU A 50 -8.10 -9.61 -3.24
C GLU A 50 -8.65 -8.29 -2.70
N ARG A 51 -8.52 -8.04 -1.39
CA ARG A 51 -8.93 -6.76 -0.79
C ARG A 51 -8.18 -5.57 -1.40
N LEU A 52 -6.86 -5.68 -1.59
CA LEU A 52 -6.09 -4.59 -2.19
C LEU A 52 -6.43 -4.35 -3.67
N ARG A 53 -6.77 -5.40 -4.43
CA ARG A 53 -7.31 -5.25 -5.79
C ARG A 53 -8.64 -4.49 -5.78
N GLN A 54 -9.57 -4.87 -4.91
CA GLN A 54 -10.89 -4.21 -4.81
C GLN A 54 -10.79 -2.75 -4.36
N GLN A 55 -9.83 -2.42 -3.50
CA GLN A 55 -9.55 -1.05 -3.07
C GLN A 55 -8.81 -0.21 -4.13
N GLY A 56 -8.47 -0.78 -5.30
CA GLY A 56 -7.68 -0.11 -6.32
C GLY A 56 -6.23 0.18 -5.91
N LYS A 57 -5.77 -0.40 -4.79
CA LYS A 57 -4.41 -0.24 -4.26
C LYS A 57 -3.41 -1.20 -4.89
N LEU A 58 -3.88 -2.27 -5.53
CA LEU A 58 -3.06 -3.23 -6.26
C LEU A 58 -3.51 -3.31 -7.72
N VAL A 59 -2.62 -2.93 -8.64
CA VAL A 59 -2.82 -3.10 -10.08
C VAL A 59 -2.12 -4.38 -10.50
N SER A 60 -2.85 -5.25 -11.20
CA SER A 60 -2.31 -6.44 -11.83
C SER A 60 -2.46 -6.27 -13.33
N PHE A 61 -1.37 -6.39 -14.07
CA PHE A 61 -1.37 -6.40 -15.52
C PHE A 61 -0.74 -7.70 -16.01
N GLU A 62 -1.20 -8.17 -17.16
CA GLU A 62 -0.55 -9.24 -17.86
C GLU A 62 0.70 -8.66 -18.54
N PRO A 63 1.90 -9.20 -18.27
CA PRO A 63 3.10 -8.65 -18.85
C PRO A 63 3.07 -8.87 -20.37
N ALA A 64 3.43 -7.84 -21.14
CA ALA A 64 3.42 -7.91 -22.61
C ALA A 64 4.40 -8.95 -23.18
N ARG A 65 5.36 -9.41 -22.36
CA ARG A 65 6.31 -10.47 -22.67
C ARG A 65 6.51 -11.31 -21.43
N GLU A 66 6.82 -12.57 -21.62
CA GLU A 66 7.19 -13.46 -20.52
C GLU A 66 8.38 -12.88 -19.75
N PRO A 67 8.25 -12.66 -18.43
CA PRO A 67 9.34 -12.12 -17.64
C PRO A 67 10.51 -13.09 -17.64
N VAL A 68 11.71 -12.51 -17.67
CA VAL A 68 12.95 -13.27 -17.59
C VAL A 68 13.08 -13.84 -16.18
N GLY A 69 13.40 -15.14 -16.07
CA GLY A 69 13.65 -15.79 -14.78
C GLY A 69 14.86 -15.18 -14.04
N LEU A 70 14.92 -15.37 -12.72
CA LEU A 70 15.93 -14.74 -11.86
C LEU A 70 17.37 -15.08 -12.30
N ASP A 71 17.66 -16.35 -12.58
CA ASP A 71 19.00 -16.79 -13.00
C ASP A 71 19.45 -16.14 -14.31
N GLU A 72 18.51 -16.00 -15.25
CA GLU A 72 18.78 -15.39 -16.54
C GLU A 72 18.94 -13.87 -16.43
N LEU A 73 18.18 -13.23 -15.52
CA LEU A 73 18.35 -11.83 -15.19
C LEU A 73 19.72 -11.58 -14.55
N GLU A 74 20.14 -12.42 -13.61
CA GLU A 74 21.45 -12.35 -12.96
C GLU A 74 22.58 -12.50 -13.99
N ARG A 75 22.49 -13.53 -14.86
CA ARG A 75 23.46 -13.73 -15.94
C ARG A 75 23.55 -12.53 -16.90
N ARG A 76 22.41 -11.93 -17.27
CA ARG A 76 22.38 -10.76 -18.17
C ARG A 76 22.89 -9.49 -17.52
N SER A 77 22.69 -9.37 -16.20
CA SER A 77 23.06 -8.18 -15.43
C SER A 77 24.48 -8.20 -14.88
N GLN A 78 25.20 -9.32 -15.04
CA GLN A 78 26.62 -9.39 -14.71
C GLN A 78 27.41 -8.28 -15.44
N GLY A 79 28.08 -7.45 -14.65
CA GLY A 79 28.88 -6.34 -15.15
C GLY A 79 28.12 -5.03 -15.36
N TRP A 80 26.82 -4.96 -15.07
CA TRP A 80 26.05 -3.70 -15.15
C TRP A 80 26.43 -2.67 -14.08
N GLY A 81 27.22 -3.07 -13.07
CA GLY A 81 27.73 -2.17 -12.03
C GLY A 81 26.62 -1.38 -11.35
N THR A 82 26.90 -0.13 -10.99
CA THR A 82 25.89 0.79 -10.44
C THR A 82 25.02 1.45 -11.50
N ALA A 83 25.32 1.28 -12.79
CA ALA A 83 24.69 2.02 -13.87
C ALA A 83 23.16 1.82 -13.93
N VAL A 84 22.67 0.63 -13.58
CA VAL A 84 21.22 0.37 -13.50
C VAL A 84 20.59 1.00 -12.27
N SER A 85 21.26 0.97 -11.12
CA SER A 85 20.79 1.66 -9.92
C SER A 85 20.74 3.17 -10.14
N GLU A 86 21.80 3.76 -10.72
CA GLU A 86 21.88 5.18 -11.07
C GLU A 86 20.79 5.59 -12.08
N ALA A 87 20.54 4.78 -13.11
CA ALA A 87 19.48 5.05 -14.08
C ALA A 87 18.08 4.97 -13.46
N LEU A 88 17.86 4.03 -12.53
CA LEU A 88 16.59 3.89 -11.80
C LEU A 88 16.38 5.00 -10.77
N ASP A 89 17.45 5.46 -10.12
CA ASP A 89 17.40 6.59 -9.20
C ASP A 89 17.10 7.89 -9.98
N TRP A 90 17.68 8.05 -11.17
CA TRP A 90 17.37 9.18 -12.07
C TRP A 90 15.91 9.19 -12.54
N THR A 91 15.30 8.01 -12.75
CA THR A 91 13.88 7.90 -13.13
C THR A 91 12.92 8.00 -11.94
N ARG A 92 13.36 7.74 -10.71
CA ARG A 92 12.55 7.91 -9.49
C ARG A 92 12.41 9.36 -9.03
N GLY A 93 13.17 10.29 -9.62
CA GLY A 93 12.99 11.73 -9.42
C GLY A 93 13.44 12.24 -8.06
N GLU A 94 14.34 11.53 -7.37
CA GLU A 94 14.98 12.04 -6.16
C GLU A 94 16.13 12.98 -6.55
N TRP A 95 15.85 14.29 -6.49
CA TRP A 95 16.84 15.37 -6.46
C TRP A 95 16.76 16.07 -5.10
#